data_AF-A0A0D2MIL7-F1
#
_entry.id   AF-A0A0D2MIL7-F1
#
_cell.length_a   1.000
_cell.length_b   1.000
_cell.length_c   1.000
_cell.angle_alpha   90.00
_cell.angle_beta   90.00
_cell.angle_gamma   90.00
#
_symmetry.space_group_name_H-M   'P 1'
#
loop_
_entity.id
_entity.type
_entity.pdbx_description
1 polymer ?
#
loop_
_entity_poly.entity_id
_entity_poly.type
_entity_poly.pdbx_seq_one_letter_code
_entity_poly.pdbx_strand_id
1 'polypeptide(L)'
;MEYRSAATRPHGTAIGGASTSALRPGGFMSGGEHYLHLEEAAFLADRGNLLLFEDATGRPGSVGKRLLSLEEVLHAMAAFGVPLERYLLYSGLARLGFIVRR
;
A
#
# COMPACT_ATOMS: atom_id res chain seq x y z
N MET A 1 -24.47 -1.08 7.07
CA MET A 1 -24.07 -1.31 5.66
C MET A 1 -22.61 -0.89 5.55
N GLU A 2 -21.73 -1.86 5.75
CA GLU A 2 -20.29 -1.67 5.87
C GLU A 2 -19.67 -1.67 4.48
N TYR A 3 -18.97 -0.60 4.12
CA TYR A 3 -18.28 -0.48 2.84
C TYR A 3 -16.92 0.16 3.10
N ARG A 4 -15.84 -0.56 2.81
CA ARG A 4 -14.49 -0.01 2.86
C ARG A 4 -13.78 -0.23 1.53
N SER A 5 -13.99 0.78 0.70
CA SER A 5 -13.19 1.05 -0.48
C SER A 5 -12.01 1.93 -0.08
N ALA A 6 -10.85 1.57 -0.60
CA ALA A 6 -9.59 2.23 -0.42
C ALA A 6 -9.65 3.74 -0.69
N ALA A 7 -9.28 4.52 0.32
CA ALA A 7 -9.06 5.96 0.27
C ALA A 7 -7.70 6.22 0.90
N THR A 8 -6.74 6.65 0.09
CA THR A 8 -5.47 7.18 0.57
C THR A 8 -5.79 8.44 1.37
N ARG A 9 -5.83 8.32 2.70
CA ARG A 9 -5.98 9.46 3.62
C ARG A 9 -4.65 10.22 3.70
N PRO A 10 -4.66 11.52 4.09
CA PRO A 10 -3.51 12.44 4.02
C PRO A 10 -2.34 12.11 4.98
N HIS A 11 -2.23 10.88 5.48
CA HIS A 11 -1.20 10.41 6.41
C HIS A 11 -0.33 9.28 5.84
N GLY A 12 -0.18 9.19 4.52
CA GLY A 12 0.73 8.22 3.90
C GLY A 12 0.34 6.77 4.20
N THR A 13 -0.95 6.43 4.05
CA THR A 13 -1.45 5.07 4.25
C THR A 13 -2.16 4.60 3.00
N ALA A 14 -1.65 3.51 2.39
CA ALA A 14 -2.31 2.86 1.25
C ALA A 14 -3.31 1.83 1.79
N ILE A 15 -4.56 1.92 1.32
CA ILE A 15 -5.59 0.92 1.64
C ILE A 15 -5.57 -0.09 0.49
N GLY A 16 -5.15 -1.33 0.77
CA GLY A 16 -5.14 -2.41 -0.20
C GLY A 16 -6.45 -3.20 -0.14
N GLY A 17 -7.23 -3.19 -1.23
CA GLY A 17 -8.39 -4.07 -1.39
C GLY A 17 -7.97 -5.50 -1.76
N ALA A 18 -7.17 -6.14 -0.92
CA ALA A 18 -6.73 -7.52 -1.11
C ALA A 18 -7.52 -8.45 -0.19
N SER A 19 -7.94 -9.60 -0.74
CA SER A 19 -8.52 -10.71 0.03
C SER A 19 -7.58 -11.05 1.20
N THR A 20 -8.06 -10.80 2.41
CA THR A 20 -7.31 -10.78 3.68
C THR A 20 -6.63 -12.08 4.07
N SER A 21 -6.90 -13.19 3.35
CA SER A 21 -6.40 -14.52 3.68
C SER A 21 -5.01 -14.85 3.13
N ALA A 22 -4.46 -14.07 2.19
CA ALA A 22 -3.21 -14.44 1.49
C ALA A 22 -2.02 -13.50 1.74
N LEU A 23 -2.23 -12.39 2.45
CA LEU A 23 -1.16 -11.45 2.77
C LEU A 23 -0.38 -11.96 3.99
N ARG A 24 0.94 -12.15 3.81
CA ARG A 24 1.90 -12.42 4.89
C ARG A 24 1.70 -11.43 6.06
N PRO A 25 2.09 -11.77 7.30
CA PRO A 25 1.91 -10.88 8.44
C PRO A 25 2.66 -9.56 8.20
N GLY A 26 1.92 -8.51 7.89
CA GLY A 26 2.36 -7.16 7.59
C GLY A 26 1.19 -6.20 7.74
N GLY A 27 1.46 -4.90 7.93
CA GLY A 27 0.44 -3.89 8.15
C GLY A 27 -0.16 -3.85 9.56
N PHE A 28 -1.25 -3.09 9.71
CA PHE A 28 -1.97 -2.86 10.96
C PHE A 28 -3.48 -2.79 10.75
N MET A 29 -4.24 -3.11 11.79
CA MET A 29 -5.70 -3.00 11.78
C MET A 29 -6.14 -1.67 12.36
N SER A 30 -7.07 -0.97 11.70
CA SER A 30 -7.74 0.20 12.27
C SER A 30 -9.21 0.26 11.88
N GLY A 31 -10.10 0.33 12.87
CA GLY A 31 -11.55 0.35 12.66
C GLY A 31 -12.13 -0.83 11.87
N GLY A 32 -11.47 -1.99 11.84
CA GLY A 32 -11.88 -3.18 11.07
C GLY A 32 -11.22 -3.33 9.69
N GLU A 33 -10.30 -2.44 9.33
CA GLU A 33 -9.66 -2.40 8.01
C GLU A 33 -8.22 -2.78 8.18
N HIS A 34 -7.69 -3.45 7.18
CA HIS A 34 -6.28 -3.72 7.07
C HIS A 34 -5.59 -2.60 6.30
N TYR A 35 -4.58 -2.00 6.93
CA TYR A 35 -3.77 -0.94 6.35
C TYR A 35 -2.34 -1.42 6.21
N LEU A 36 -1.70 -0.99 5.13
CA LEU A 36 -0.30 -1.25 4.88
C LEU A 36 0.49 0.05 5.04
N HIS A 37 1.71 -0.06 5.58
CA HIS A 37 2.68 1.00 5.43
C HIS A 37 3.10 1.10 3.95
N LEU A 38 3.53 2.29 3.53
CA LEU A 38 3.81 2.57 2.12
C LEU A 38 4.89 1.64 1.55
N GLU A 39 5.93 1.35 2.32
CA GLU A 39 7.00 0.41 1.97
C GLU A 39 6.50 -1.03 1.80
N GLU A 40 5.53 -1.46 2.62
CA GLU A 40 4.92 -2.79 2.53
C GLU A 40 4.04 -2.89 1.28
N ALA A 41 3.24 -1.86 1.03
CA ALA A 41 2.40 -1.77 -0.16
C ALA A 41 3.23 -1.77 -1.45
N ALA A 42 4.31 -0.97 -1.48
CA ALA A 42 5.24 -0.93 -2.60
C ALA A 42 5.94 -2.28 -2.81
N PHE A 43 6.36 -2.95 -1.74
CA PHE A 43 6.98 -4.27 -1.82
C PHE A 43 6.01 -5.34 -2.36
N LEU A 44 4.76 -5.32 -1.91
CA LEU A 44 3.75 -6.24 -2.42
C LEU A 44 3.40 -5.95 -3.89
N ALA A 45 3.40 -4.68 -4.30
CA ALA A 45 3.23 -4.29 -5.70
C ALA A 45 4.39 -4.74 -6.59
N ASP A 46 5.64 -4.53 -6.13
CA ASP A 46 6.86 -5.02 -6.81
C ASP A 46 6.87 -6.54 -7.00
N ARG A 47 6.30 -7.28 -6.04
CA ARG A 47 6.15 -8.74 -6.11
C ARG A 47 4.99 -9.20 -7.01
N GLY A 48 4.13 -8.29 -7.46
CA GLY A 48 2.90 -8.62 -8.18
C GLY A 48 1.79 -9.21 -7.28
N ASN A 49 1.92 -9.07 -5.96
CA ASN A 49 0.96 -9.58 -4.97
C ASN A 49 -0.14 -8.56 -4.65
N LEU A 50 0.04 -7.30 -5.02
CA LEU A 50 -0.90 -6.21 -4.77
C LEU A 50 -0.96 -5.27 -5.96
N LEU A 51 -2.17 -4.86 -6.35
CA LEU A 51 -2.37 -3.79 -7.32
C LEU A 51 -2.80 -2.53 -6.58
N LEU A 52 -2.16 -1.41 -6.89
CA LEU A 52 -2.42 -0.11 -6.28
C LEU A 52 -3.14 0.79 -7.27
N PHE A 53 -4.21 1.44 -6.81
CA PHE A 53 -5.05 2.30 -7.64
C PHE A 53 -5.15 3.70 -7.04
N GLU A 54 -5.09 4.69 -7.91
CA GLU A 54 -5.40 6.09 -7.58
C GLU A 54 -6.84 6.41 -7.98
N ASP A 55 -7.54 7.14 -7.11
CA ASP A 55 -8.92 7.57 -7.35
C ASP A 55 -8.91 8.92 -8.09
N ALA A 56 -9.21 8.90 -9.39
CA ALA A 56 -8.97 10.04 -10.29
C ALA A 56 -9.81 11.29 -10.00
N THR A 57 -10.83 11.20 -9.14
CA THR A 57 -11.74 12.33 -8.86
C THR A 57 -11.73 12.79 -7.42
N GLY A 58 -10.90 12.20 -6.55
CA GLY A 58 -10.88 12.49 -5.11
C GLY A 58 -12.21 12.19 -4.39
N ARG A 59 -13.20 11.61 -5.08
CA ARG A 59 -14.48 11.19 -4.51
C ARG A 59 -14.49 9.67 -4.37
N PRO A 60 -14.66 9.14 -3.14
CA PRO A 60 -14.72 7.71 -2.92
C PRO A 60 -15.91 7.13 -3.72
N GLY A 61 -15.63 6.26 -4.68
CA GLY A 61 -16.65 5.59 -5.51
C GLY A 61 -16.74 6.07 -6.96
N SER A 62 -15.77 6.85 -7.45
CA SER A 62 -15.75 7.27 -8.84
C SER A 62 -15.31 6.15 -9.79
N VAL A 63 -15.95 6.10 -10.96
CA VAL A 63 -15.85 5.00 -11.95
C VAL A 63 -14.48 4.96 -12.67
N GLY A 64 -13.52 5.79 -12.27
CA GLY A 64 -12.19 5.85 -12.84
C GLY A 64 -11.10 5.57 -11.81
N LYS A 65 -10.81 4.29 -11.56
CA LYS A 65 -9.62 3.89 -10.81
C LYS A 65 -8.46 3.71 -11.78
N ARG A 66 -7.40 4.49 -11.61
CA ARG A 66 -6.19 4.39 -12.41
C ARG A 66 -5.21 3.45 -11.72
N LEU A 67 -4.77 2.41 -12.42
CA LEU A 67 -3.72 1.52 -11.93
C LEU A 67 -2.40 2.30 -11.87
N LEU A 68 -1.72 2.25 -10.73
CA LEU A 68 -0.40 2.86 -10.55
C LEU A 68 0.70 1.90 -10.99
N SER A 69 1.68 2.43 -11.71
CA SER A 69 2.93 1.72 -11.95
C SER A 69 3.79 1.68 -10.68
N LEU A 70 4.76 0.76 -10.62
CA LEU A 70 5.68 0.71 -9.48
C LEU A 70 6.48 2.02 -9.34
N GLU A 71 6.89 2.63 -10.46
CA GLU A 71 7.57 3.92 -10.48
C GLU A 71 6.73 5.02 -9.84
N GLU A 72 5.44 5.08 -10.18
CA GLU A 72 4.50 6.05 -9.60
C GLU A 72 4.28 5.83 -8.10
N VAL A 73 4.25 4.57 -7.67
CA VAL A 73 4.17 4.22 -6.25
C VAL A 73 5.40 4.73 -5.50
N LEU A 74 6.61 4.50 -6.02
CA LEU A 74 7.86 4.97 -5.40
C LEU A 74 7.95 6.51 -5.39
N HIS A 75 7.49 7.17 -6.45
CA HIS A 75 7.37 8.63 -6.47
C HIS A 75 6.36 9.14 -5.43
N ALA A 76 5.20 8.50 -5.31
CA ALA A 76 4.21 8.84 -4.30
C ALA A 76 4.76 8.66 -2.88
N MET A 77 5.54 7.60 -2.62
CA MET A 77 6.22 7.40 -1.34
C MET A 77 7.10 8.60 -0.98
N ALA A 78 7.93 9.05 -1.92
CA ALA A 78 8.79 10.21 -1.72
C ALA A 78 7.97 11.49 -1.46
N ALA A 79 6.87 11.69 -2.19
CA ALA A 79 5.97 12.82 -1.98
C ALA A 79 5.30 12.82 -0.59
N PHE A 80 5.04 11.63 -0.02
CA PHE A 80 4.54 11.47 1.34
C PHE A 80 5.64 11.48 2.42
N GLY A 81 6.88 11.81 2.06
CA GLY A 81 8.00 11.90 3.00
C GLY A 81 8.55 10.54 3.43
N VAL A 82 8.28 9.47 2.68
CA VAL A 82 8.92 8.17 2.89
C VAL A 82 10.11 8.05 1.94
N PRO A 83 11.35 8.08 2.45
CA PRO A 83 12.55 8.01 1.62
C PRO A 83 12.68 6.64 0.94
N LEU A 84 13.22 6.61 -0.27
CA LEU A 84 13.38 5.40 -1.08
C LEU A 84 14.25 4.35 -0.36
N GLU A 85 15.23 4.79 0.43
CA GLU A 85 16.11 3.95 1.24
C GLU A 85 15.31 3.06 2.20
N ARG A 86 14.15 3.54 2.69
CA ARG A 86 13.27 2.73 3.55
C ARG A 86 12.69 1.55 2.77
N TYR A 87 12.26 1.78 1.53
CA TYR A 87 11.79 0.71 0.66
C TYR A 87 12.92 -0.28 0.33
N LEU A 88 14.12 0.21 0.01
CA LEU A 88 15.28 -0.64 -0.29
C LEU A 88 15.66 -1.53 0.90
N LEU A 89 15.70 -0.96 2.11
CA LEU A 89 15.97 -1.72 3.33
C LEU A 89 14.88 -2.75 3.62
N TYR A 90 13.61 -2.32 3.55
CA TYR A 90 12.47 -3.20 3.78
C TYR A 90 12.48 -4.38 2.79
N SER A 91 12.58 -4.08 1.49
CA SER A 91 12.55 -5.10 0.43
C SER A 91 13.73 -6.07 0.52
N GLY A 92 14.92 -5.59 0.88
CA GLY A 92 16.09 -6.44 1.12
C GLY A 92 15.85 -7.44 2.25
N LEU A 93 15.44 -6.94 3.42
CA LEU A 93 15.15 -7.79 4.59
C LEU A 93 13.98 -8.76 4.35
N ALA A 94 12.90 -8.28 3.72
CA ALA A 94 11.73 -9.10 3.43
C ALA A 94 12.04 -10.22 2.42
N ARG A 95 12.88 -9.97 1.40
CA ARG A 95 13.34 -10.99 0.44
C ARG A 95 14.23 -12.04 1.09
N LEU A 96 15.01 -11.66 2.10
CA LEU A 96 15.79 -12.59 2.92
C LEU A 96 14.93 -13.41 3.91
N GLY A 97 13.63 -13.16 3.97
CA GLY A 97 12.69 -13.90 4.82
C GLY A 97 12.54 -13.34 6.23
N PHE A 98 13.12 -12.18 6.53
CA PHE A 98 12.87 -11.51 7.81
C PHE A 98 11.46 -10.93 7.85
N ILE A 99 10.86 -10.94 9.04
CA ILE A 99 9.60 -10.23 9.31
C ILE A 99 9.97 -8.83 9.77
N VAL A 100 9.78 -7.84 8.89
CA VAL A 100 10.03 -6.43 9.19
C VAL A 100 8.73 -5.79 9.66
N ARG A 101 8.75 -5.16 10.85
CA ARG A 101 7.60 -4.44 11.41
C ARG A 101 8.03 -3.04 11.83
N ARG A 102 7.05 -2.12 11.85
CA ARG A 102 7.20 -0.76 12.35
C ARG A 102 6.75 -0.62 13.79
#